data_AF-A0A2P7RDL9-F1
#
_entry.id   AF-A0A2P7RDL9-F1
#
_cell.length_a   1.000
_cell.length_b   1.000
_cell.length_c   1.000
_cell.angle_alpha   90.00
_cell.angle_beta   90.00
_cell.angle_gamma   90.00
#
_symmetry.space_group_name_H-M   'P 1'
#
loop_
_entity.id
_entity.type
_entity.pdbx_description
1 polymer ?
#
loop_
_entity_poly.entity_id
_entity_poly.type
_entity_poly.pdbx_seq_one_letter_code
_entity_poly.pdbx_strand_id
1 'polypeptide(L)'
;MTELLPARLYAPLALTAVAALALLIWVLRNGDLCPGQRRRISDGLMSTWAVFGLALMLGVEAGAPRPLLWLGGLALVAGLGAVLFQARLQGKRSLGLSWHYPALGLALLYGLWLGGLTGPGWALLAAGCGGCVFAHLIMVRARHRLQAFNLLLPLSGTLFGVLWLLALLVRALGVDETQLQPLVLPFVQVSVAVLAGALVWWLPLLRKEQTKPPVIAVAALLMLGALTLGQGMIWHMAGNIS
;
A
#
# COMPACT_ATOMS: atom_id res chain seq x y z
N MET A 1 -4.41 19.11 16.07
CA MET A 1 -4.88 18.02 15.17
C MET A 1 -3.77 17.45 14.28
N THR A 2 -2.66 18.16 14.05
CA THR A 2 -1.51 17.72 13.22
C THR A 2 -0.58 16.72 13.92
N GLU A 3 -0.50 16.75 15.26
CA GLU A 3 0.41 15.90 16.07
C GLU A 3 0.17 14.38 15.91
N LEU A 4 -1.03 13.95 15.49
CA LEU A 4 -1.37 12.53 15.31
C LEU A 4 -1.30 12.08 13.84
N LEU A 5 -0.97 12.99 12.91
CA LEU A 5 -0.90 12.67 11.49
C LEU A 5 0.16 11.58 11.19
N PRO A 6 1.38 11.62 11.77
CA PRO A 6 2.39 10.58 11.52
C PRO A 6 1.91 9.20 11.95
N ALA A 7 1.27 9.08 13.12
CA ALA A 7 0.75 7.83 13.64
C ALA A 7 -0.38 7.23 12.78
N ARG A 8 -1.22 8.08 12.16
CA ARG A 8 -2.30 7.64 11.26
C ARG A 8 -1.79 7.21 9.89
N LEU A 9 -0.74 7.86 9.39
CA LEU A 9 -0.17 7.59 8.07
C LEU A 9 0.79 6.39 8.07
N TYR A 10 1.51 6.20 9.18
CA TYR A 10 2.58 5.21 9.29
C TYR A 10 2.16 3.81 8.83
N ALA A 11 1.19 3.20 9.51
CA ALA A 11 0.85 1.81 9.26
C ALA A 11 0.25 1.57 7.85
N PRO A 12 -0.75 2.36 7.38
CA PRO A 12 -1.29 2.21 6.04
C PRO A 12 -0.24 2.34 4.93
N LEU A 13 0.66 3.32 5.02
CA LEU A 13 1.69 3.54 4.00
C LEU A 13 2.74 2.41 4.00
N ALA A 14 3.19 2.00 5.18
CA ALA A 14 4.20 0.95 5.30
C ALA A 14 3.67 -0.39 4.76
N LEU A 15 2.45 -0.77 5.16
CA LEU A 15 1.79 -1.99 4.69
C LEU A 15 1.49 -1.96 3.18
N THR A 16 1.08 -0.80 2.65
CA THR A 16 0.90 -0.59 1.21
C THR A 16 2.21 -0.87 0.46
N ALA A 17 3.31 -0.28 0.91
CA ALA A 17 4.60 -0.46 0.25
C ALA A 17 5.09 -1.91 0.31
N VAL A 18 4.97 -2.58 1.47
CA VAL A 18 5.33 -4.00 1.62
C VAL A 18 4.52 -4.90 0.70
N ALA A 19 3.19 -4.74 0.68
CA ALA A 19 2.32 -5.55 -0.17
C ALA A 19 2.54 -5.27 -1.66
N ALA A 20 2.77 -4.00 -2.04
CA ALA A 20 3.11 -3.64 -3.41
C ALA A 20 4.45 -4.26 -3.83
N LEU A 21 5.49 -4.25 -2.98
CA LEU A 21 6.77 -4.92 -3.25
C LEU A 21 6.57 -6.42 -3.48
N ALA A 22 5.79 -7.07 -2.62
CA ALA A 22 5.49 -8.50 -2.74
C ALA A 22 4.77 -8.81 -4.06
N LEU A 23 3.75 -8.04 -4.41
CA LEU A 23 3.00 -8.19 -5.67
C LEU A 23 3.90 -7.94 -6.90
N LEU A 24 4.71 -6.88 -6.89
CA LEU A 24 5.59 -6.55 -8.01
C LEU A 24 6.68 -7.61 -8.21
N ILE A 25 7.29 -8.11 -7.14
CA ILE A 25 8.29 -9.19 -7.22
C ILE A 25 7.64 -10.51 -7.66
N TRP A 26 6.42 -10.80 -7.20
CA TRP A 26 5.64 -11.95 -7.67
C TRP A 26 5.35 -11.86 -9.18
N VAL A 27 4.95 -10.69 -9.68
CA VAL A 27 4.77 -10.44 -11.11
C VAL A 27 6.09 -10.57 -11.88
N LEU A 28 7.21 -10.07 -11.34
CA LEU A 28 8.52 -10.24 -11.96
C LEU A 28 8.98 -11.70 -12.02
N ARG A 29 8.52 -12.54 -11.08
CA ARG A 29 8.82 -13.97 -11.03
C ARG A 29 8.00 -14.78 -12.03
N ASN A 30 6.69 -14.55 -12.04
CA ASN A 30 5.72 -15.43 -12.71
C ASN A 30 5.12 -14.83 -13.98
N GLY A 31 5.30 -13.54 -14.23
CA GLY A 31 4.77 -12.87 -15.40
C GLY A 31 5.67 -13.08 -16.63
N ASP A 32 5.04 -13.45 -17.75
CA ASP A 32 5.69 -13.46 -19.07
C ASP A 32 5.95 -12.03 -19.54
N LEU A 33 7.07 -11.47 -19.08
CA LEU A 33 7.45 -10.09 -19.31
C LEU A 33 8.60 -10.00 -20.32
N CYS A 34 8.44 -9.14 -21.33
CA CYS A 34 9.56 -8.78 -22.20
C CYS A 34 10.69 -8.11 -21.38
N PRO A 35 11.98 -8.26 -21.74
CA PRO A 35 13.10 -7.68 -20.99
C PRO A 35 12.97 -6.17 -20.72
N GLY A 36 12.44 -5.42 -21.70
CA GLY A 36 12.17 -3.98 -21.55
C GLY A 36 10.99 -3.63 -20.63
N GLN A 37 10.02 -4.52 -20.45
CA GLN A 37 8.96 -4.35 -19.44
C GLN A 37 9.47 -4.69 -18.05
N ARG A 38 10.23 -5.79 -17.93
CA ARG A 38 10.89 -6.22 -16.69
C ARG A 38 11.72 -5.09 -16.10
N ARG A 39 12.58 -4.46 -16.92
CA ARG A 39 13.40 -3.32 -16.49
C ARG A 39 12.55 -2.16 -15.95
N ARG A 40 11.48 -1.77 -16.67
CA ARG A 40 10.59 -0.66 -16.25
C ARG A 40 9.84 -0.95 -14.95
N ILE A 41 9.41 -2.19 -14.72
CA ILE A 41 8.80 -2.60 -13.44
C ILE A 41 9.84 -2.57 -12.33
N SER A 42 11.04 -3.13 -12.57
CA SER A 42 12.14 -3.10 -11.60
C SER A 42 12.58 -1.67 -11.24
N ASP A 43 12.62 -0.75 -12.20
CA ASP A 43 12.89 0.67 -11.93
C ASP A 43 11.75 1.30 -11.10
N GLY A 44 10.52 0.81 -11.26
CA GLY A 44 9.38 1.18 -10.41
C GLY A 44 9.48 0.70 -8.95
N LEU A 45 10.30 -0.32 -8.66
CA LEU A 45 10.59 -0.71 -7.26
C LEU A 45 11.23 0.43 -6.48
N MET A 46 11.97 1.34 -7.15
CA MET A 46 12.51 2.55 -6.54
C MET A 46 11.40 3.39 -5.88
N SER A 47 10.30 3.62 -6.60
CA SER A 47 9.17 4.39 -6.08
C SER A 47 8.51 3.70 -4.89
N THR A 48 8.48 2.36 -4.89
CA THR A 48 7.91 1.59 -3.78
C THR A 48 8.79 1.64 -2.54
N TRP A 49 10.12 1.54 -2.71
CA TRP A 49 11.08 1.74 -1.61
C TRP A 49 11.09 3.18 -1.09
N ALA A 50 10.86 4.18 -1.95
CA ALA A 50 10.73 5.57 -1.51
C ALA A 50 9.49 5.76 -0.61
N VAL A 51 8.35 5.17 -0.97
CA VAL A 51 7.15 5.18 -0.11
C VAL A 51 7.39 4.41 1.19
N PHE A 52 8.08 3.27 1.14
CA PHE A 52 8.48 2.54 2.34
C PHE A 52 9.39 3.38 3.25
N GLY A 53 10.38 4.07 2.68
CA GLY A 53 11.27 4.97 3.42
C GLY A 53 10.53 6.14 4.06
N LEU A 54 9.61 6.77 3.34
CA LEU A 54 8.72 7.79 3.90
C LEU A 54 7.91 7.24 5.07
N ALA A 55 7.35 6.03 4.92
CA ALA A 55 6.63 5.38 6.01
C ALA A 55 7.53 5.13 7.22
N LEU A 56 8.78 4.71 7.05
CA LEU A 56 9.72 4.55 8.16
C LEU A 56 10.00 5.87 8.87
N MET A 57 10.18 6.98 8.14
CA MET A 57 10.36 8.30 8.75
C MET A 57 9.14 8.69 9.59
N LEU A 58 7.93 8.45 9.09
CA LEU A 58 6.69 8.64 9.86
C LEU A 58 6.61 7.71 11.08
N GLY A 59 7.18 6.51 10.99
CA GLY A 59 7.29 5.58 12.12
C GLY A 59 8.22 6.07 13.22
N VAL A 60 9.30 6.77 12.87
CA VAL A 60 10.19 7.42 13.85
C VAL A 60 9.42 8.48 14.63
N GLU A 61 8.72 9.37 13.91
CA GLU A 61 7.89 10.43 14.51
C GLU A 61 6.72 9.87 15.32
N ALA A 62 6.14 8.75 14.89
CA ALA A 62 5.05 8.07 15.59
C ALA A 62 5.50 7.26 16.82
N GLY A 63 6.80 7.23 17.14
CA GLY A 63 7.33 6.49 18.29
C GLY A 63 7.28 4.97 18.13
N ALA A 64 7.38 4.45 16.90
CA ALA A 64 7.39 3.02 16.64
C ALA A 64 8.54 2.31 17.38
N PRO A 65 8.37 1.03 17.76
CA PRO A 65 9.39 0.31 18.52
C PRO A 65 10.73 0.26 17.77
N ARG A 66 11.81 0.62 18.47
CA ARG A 66 13.18 0.66 17.93
C ARG A 66 13.58 -0.60 17.11
N PRO A 67 13.33 -1.85 17.57
CA PRO A 67 13.72 -3.02 16.78
C PRO A 67 12.96 -3.13 15.45
N LEU A 68 11.70 -2.68 15.41
CA LEU A 68 10.91 -2.64 14.17
C LEU A 68 11.49 -1.62 13.18
N LEU A 69 11.90 -0.45 13.68
CA LEU A 69 12.56 0.58 12.87
C LEU A 69 13.92 0.11 12.32
N TRP A 70 14.71 -0.60 13.12
CA TRP A 70 15.97 -1.22 12.65
C TRP A 70 15.72 -2.24 11.55
N LEU A 71 14.74 -3.13 11.73
CA LEU A 71 14.36 -4.10 10.71
C LEU A 71 13.91 -3.42 9.41
N GLY A 72 13.07 -2.39 9.52
CA GLY A 72 12.64 -1.58 8.38
C GLY A 72 13.81 -0.86 7.70
N GLY A 73 14.71 -0.26 8.47
CA GLY A 73 15.91 0.40 7.96
C GLY A 73 16.82 -0.55 7.19
N LEU A 74 17.05 -1.76 7.71
CA LEU A 74 17.80 -2.80 7.01
C LEU A 74 17.12 -3.22 5.70
N ALA A 75 15.79 -3.39 5.71
CA ALA A 75 15.02 -3.69 4.51
C ALA A 75 15.18 -2.58 3.45
N LEU A 76 15.07 -1.32 3.88
CA LEU A 76 15.20 -0.16 3.00
C LEU A 76 16.60 -0.05 2.40
N VAL A 77 17.66 -0.21 3.20
CA VAL A 77 19.06 -0.16 2.73
C VAL A 77 19.34 -1.28 1.74
N ALA A 78 18.91 -2.51 2.04
CA ALA A 78 19.07 -3.64 1.13
C ALA A 78 18.30 -3.42 -0.19
N GLY A 79 17.06 -2.93 -0.09
CA GLY A 79 16.18 -2.66 -1.22
C GLY A 79 16.69 -1.55 -2.15
N LEU A 80 17.01 -0.38 -1.58
CA LEU A 80 17.61 0.73 -2.31
C LEU A 80 18.97 0.36 -2.87
N GLY A 81 19.80 -0.37 -2.11
CA GLY A 81 21.09 -0.88 -2.58
C GLY A 81 20.95 -1.71 -3.85
N ALA A 82 20.00 -2.66 -3.88
CA ALA A 82 19.72 -3.47 -5.07
C ALA A 82 19.25 -2.63 -6.27
N VAL A 83 18.36 -1.66 -6.04
CA VAL A 83 17.85 -0.78 -7.12
C VAL A 83 18.92 0.16 -7.65
N LEU A 84 19.74 0.75 -6.78
CA LEU A 84 20.85 1.62 -7.17
C LEU A 84 21.95 0.84 -7.89
N PHE A 85 22.23 -0.39 -7.46
CA PHE A 85 23.15 -1.27 -8.17
C PHE A 85 22.63 -1.61 -9.58
N GLN A 86 21.33 -1.89 -9.71
CA GLN A 86 20.69 -2.07 -11.02
C GLN A 86 20.80 -0.82 -11.90
N ALA A 87 20.71 0.37 -11.34
CA ALA A 87 20.84 1.63 -12.08
C ALA A 87 22.23 1.81 -12.72
N ARG A 88 23.27 1.17 -12.17
CA ARG A 88 24.63 1.18 -12.71
C ARG A 88 24.87 0.19 -13.85
N LEU A 89 23.95 -0.75 -14.08
CA LEU A 89 24.10 -1.73 -15.17
C LEU A 89 23.89 -1.06 -16.53
N GLN A 90 24.84 -1.27 -17.44
CA GLN A 90 24.76 -0.78 -18.83
C GLN A 90 24.00 -1.75 -19.74
N GLY A 91 23.37 -1.18 -20.77
CA GLY A 91 22.41 -1.91 -21.61
C GLY A 91 21.11 -2.20 -20.84
N LYS A 92 20.03 -2.57 -21.52
CA LYS A 92 18.69 -2.83 -20.91
C LYS A 92 18.64 -4.05 -19.96
N ARG A 93 19.76 -4.40 -19.32
CA ARG A 93 19.91 -5.49 -18.37
C ARG A 93 19.21 -5.15 -17.06
N SER A 94 18.36 -6.06 -16.58
CA SER A 94 17.79 -6.03 -15.24
C SER A 94 18.59 -6.95 -14.32
N LEU A 95 18.67 -6.65 -13.02
CA LEU A 95 19.23 -7.60 -12.08
C LEU A 95 18.41 -8.91 -12.07
N GLY A 96 19.10 -10.00 -11.73
CA GLY A 96 18.44 -11.26 -11.43
C GLY A 96 17.49 -11.07 -10.24
N LEU A 97 16.36 -11.77 -10.27
CA LEU A 97 15.33 -11.62 -9.22
C LEU A 97 15.86 -11.98 -7.82
N SER A 98 16.89 -12.83 -7.75
CA SER A 98 17.56 -13.22 -6.51
C SER A 98 18.07 -12.03 -5.68
N TRP A 99 18.47 -10.93 -6.33
CA TRP A 99 18.94 -9.72 -5.65
C TRP A 99 17.84 -8.99 -4.86
N HIS A 100 16.57 -9.22 -5.20
CA HIS A 100 15.44 -8.57 -4.53
C HIS A 100 14.86 -9.41 -3.38
N TYR A 101 15.16 -10.72 -3.31
CA TYR A 101 14.60 -11.60 -2.26
C TYR A 101 15.03 -11.24 -0.84
N PRO A 102 16.30 -10.89 -0.54
CA PRO A 102 16.69 -10.52 0.81
C PRO A 102 15.94 -9.28 1.31
N ALA A 103 15.86 -8.24 0.47
CA ALA A 103 15.13 -7.01 0.79
C ALA A 103 13.62 -7.27 0.96
N LEU A 104 13.03 -8.10 0.09
CA LEU A 104 11.62 -8.50 0.23
C LEU A 104 11.39 -9.29 1.52
N GLY A 105 12.26 -10.23 1.86
CA GLY A 105 12.15 -11.03 3.08
C GLY A 105 12.13 -10.15 4.33
N LEU A 106 13.04 -9.17 4.41
CA LEU A 106 13.06 -8.20 5.51
C LEU A 106 11.82 -7.31 5.53
N ALA A 107 11.35 -6.83 4.36
CA ALA A 107 10.14 -6.01 4.26
C ALA A 107 8.87 -6.79 4.67
N LEU A 108 8.77 -8.06 4.29
CA LEU A 108 7.67 -8.95 4.69
C LEU A 108 7.70 -9.21 6.19
N LEU A 109 8.87 -9.51 6.77
CA LEU A 109 9.01 -9.69 8.21
C LEU A 109 8.61 -8.42 8.97
N TYR A 110 9.02 -7.25 8.47
CA TYR A 110 8.61 -5.95 9.00
C TYR A 110 7.08 -5.77 8.92
N GLY A 111 6.48 -6.06 7.76
CA GLY A 111 5.03 -5.94 7.57
C GLY A 111 4.22 -6.89 8.45
N LEU A 112 4.69 -8.13 8.62
CA LEU A 112 4.06 -9.10 9.52
C LEU A 112 4.13 -8.65 10.98
N TRP A 113 5.28 -8.14 11.43
CA TRP A 113 5.43 -7.61 12.78
C TRP A 113 4.54 -6.39 13.00
N LEU A 114 4.57 -5.41 12.09
CA LEU A 114 3.69 -4.25 12.13
C LEU A 114 2.21 -4.65 12.13
N GLY A 115 1.86 -5.70 11.37
CA GLY A 115 0.51 -6.26 11.37
C GLY A 115 0.11 -6.89 12.70
N GLY A 116 1.04 -7.54 13.40
CA GLY A 116 0.82 -8.03 14.76
C GLY A 116 0.54 -6.90 15.76
N LEU A 117 1.17 -5.74 15.60
CA LEU A 117 0.97 -4.57 16.47
C LEU A 117 -0.34 -3.83 16.20
N THR A 118 -0.75 -3.74 14.93
CA THR A 118 -1.94 -3.00 14.49
C THR A 118 -3.21 -3.85 14.45
N GLY A 119 -3.07 -5.16 14.55
CA GLY A 119 -4.14 -6.14 14.39
C GLY A 119 -4.07 -6.78 12.99
N PRO A 120 -3.94 -8.12 12.90
CA PRO A 120 -3.66 -8.80 11.63
C PRO A 120 -4.75 -8.60 10.58
N GLY A 121 -6.01 -8.50 11.00
CA GLY A 121 -7.14 -8.21 10.11
C GLY A 121 -7.02 -6.83 9.46
N TRP A 122 -6.82 -5.78 10.26
CA TRP A 122 -6.61 -4.42 9.75
C TRP A 122 -5.40 -4.35 8.85
N ALA A 123 -4.30 -4.97 9.27
CA ALA A 123 -3.07 -4.98 8.49
C ALA A 123 -3.27 -5.61 7.11
N LEU A 124 -3.97 -6.75 7.04
CA LEU A 124 -4.29 -7.43 5.80
C LEU A 124 -5.17 -6.57 4.88
N LEU A 125 -6.19 -5.91 5.42
CA LEU A 125 -7.09 -5.06 4.64
C LEU A 125 -6.36 -3.82 4.09
N ALA A 126 -5.50 -3.17 4.89
CA ALA A 126 -4.67 -2.04 4.45
C ALA A 126 -3.64 -2.48 3.40
N ALA A 127 -2.90 -3.57 3.67
CA ALA A 127 -1.94 -4.16 2.76
C ALA A 127 -2.59 -4.56 1.43
N GLY A 128 -3.76 -5.20 1.49
CA GLY A 128 -4.50 -5.65 0.32
C GLY A 128 -4.99 -4.49 -0.55
N CYS A 129 -5.70 -3.52 0.03
CA CYS A 129 -6.21 -2.36 -0.70
C CYS A 129 -5.08 -1.49 -1.26
N GLY A 130 -4.18 -1.04 -0.38
CA GLY A 130 -3.08 -0.15 -0.74
C GLY A 130 -2.05 -0.82 -1.65
N GLY A 131 -1.67 -2.07 -1.33
CA GLY A 131 -0.74 -2.84 -2.14
C GLY A 131 -1.24 -3.07 -3.57
N CYS A 132 -2.52 -3.41 -3.74
CA CYS A 132 -3.10 -3.60 -5.07
C CYS A 132 -3.10 -2.31 -5.90
N VAL A 133 -3.52 -1.18 -5.31
CA VAL A 133 -3.61 0.09 -6.05
C VAL A 133 -2.23 0.63 -6.42
N PHE A 134 -1.26 0.51 -5.51
CA PHE A 134 0.10 0.97 -5.74
C PHE A 134 0.84 0.07 -6.73
N ALA A 135 0.70 -1.26 -6.62
CA ALA A 135 1.27 -2.19 -7.61
C ALA A 135 0.67 -1.95 -9.01
N HIS A 136 -0.64 -1.71 -9.09
CA HIS A 136 -1.30 -1.40 -10.37
C HIS A 136 -0.75 -0.10 -10.99
N LEU A 137 -0.55 0.95 -10.19
CA LEU A 137 0.04 2.21 -10.64
C LEU A 137 1.42 1.99 -11.27
N ILE A 138 2.29 1.23 -10.60
CA ILE A 138 3.65 0.94 -11.09
C ILE A 138 3.60 0.12 -12.38
N MET A 139 2.72 -0.89 -12.48
CA MET A 139 2.59 -1.70 -13.68
C MET A 139 2.05 -0.94 -14.89
N VAL A 140 1.09 -0.04 -14.68
CA VAL A 140 0.56 0.83 -15.74
C VAL A 140 1.65 1.81 -16.21
N ARG A 141 2.42 2.39 -15.28
CA ARG A 141 3.60 3.23 -15.62
C ARG A 141 4.65 2.44 -16.40
N ALA A 142 4.83 1.16 -16.10
CA ALA A 142 5.74 0.28 -16.82
C ALA A 142 5.22 -0.20 -18.19
N ARG A 143 3.98 0.19 -18.56
CA ARG A 143 3.27 -0.26 -19.78
C ARG A 143 3.23 -1.79 -19.88
N HIS A 144 2.79 -2.45 -18.81
CA HIS A 144 2.58 -3.89 -18.81
C HIS A 144 1.56 -4.32 -19.88
N ARG A 145 1.66 -5.55 -20.36
CA ARG A 145 0.72 -6.15 -21.34
C ARG A 145 -0.23 -7.16 -20.68
N LEU A 146 -0.12 -7.34 -19.37
CA LEU A 146 -0.86 -8.37 -18.64
C LEU A 146 -2.30 -7.89 -18.39
N GLN A 147 -3.19 -8.12 -19.35
CA GLN A 147 -4.56 -7.62 -19.31
C GLN A 147 -5.34 -8.10 -18.09
N ALA A 148 -5.08 -9.32 -17.62
CA ALA A 148 -5.72 -9.86 -16.42
C ALA A 148 -5.51 -8.99 -15.17
N PHE A 149 -4.35 -8.33 -15.03
CA PHE A 149 -4.07 -7.48 -13.86
C PHE A 149 -4.84 -6.16 -13.89
N ASN A 150 -5.26 -5.69 -15.07
CA ASN A 150 -6.15 -4.53 -15.18
C ASN A 150 -7.55 -4.81 -14.63
N LEU A 151 -7.94 -6.08 -14.47
CA LEU A 151 -9.20 -6.48 -13.85
C LEU A 151 -8.99 -6.95 -12.40
N LEU A 152 -8.01 -7.84 -12.19
CA LEU A 152 -7.79 -8.47 -10.90
C LEU A 152 -7.38 -7.47 -9.81
N LEU A 153 -6.49 -6.52 -10.10
CA LEU A 153 -6.02 -5.58 -9.07
C LEU A 153 -7.08 -4.56 -8.64
N PRO A 154 -7.85 -3.92 -9.55
CA PRO A 154 -9.00 -3.12 -9.12
C PRO A 154 -10.01 -3.96 -8.35
N LEU A 155 -10.31 -5.18 -8.79
CA LEU A 155 -11.27 -6.05 -8.10
C LEU A 155 -10.81 -6.40 -6.69
N SER A 156 -9.59 -6.93 -6.53
CA SER A 156 -9.07 -7.31 -5.22
C SER A 156 -8.90 -6.08 -4.32
N GLY A 157 -8.34 -4.99 -4.84
CA GLY A 157 -8.13 -3.77 -4.05
C GLY A 157 -9.45 -3.14 -3.58
N THR A 158 -10.45 -3.07 -4.45
CA THR A 158 -11.78 -2.58 -4.06
C THR A 158 -12.48 -3.51 -3.09
N LEU A 159 -12.37 -4.83 -3.25
CA LEU A 159 -12.87 -5.79 -2.27
C LEU A 159 -12.26 -5.57 -0.89
N PHE A 160 -10.94 -5.40 -0.78
CA PHE A 160 -10.29 -5.08 0.49
C PHE A 160 -10.76 -3.75 1.08
N GLY A 161 -10.98 -2.73 0.25
CA GLY A 161 -11.53 -1.44 0.69
C GLY A 161 -12.97 -1.54 1.21
N VAL A 162 -13.82 -2.35 0.56
CA VAL A 162 -15.20 -2.62 1.03
C VAL A 162 -15.17 -3.42 2.34
N LEU A 163 -14.33 -4.45 2.42
CA LEU A 163 -14.17 -5.24 3.65
C LEU A 163 -13.64 -4.37 4.80
N TRP A 164 -12.80 -3.37 4.54
CA TRP A 164 -12.38 -2.39 5.53
C TRP A 164 -13.56 -1.59 6.09
N LEU A 165 -14.44 -1.07 5.24
CA LEU A 165 -15.65 -0.36 5.66
C LEU A 165 -16.58 -1.26 6.49
N LEU A 166 -16.78 -2.51 6.05
CA LEU A 166 -17.59 -3.48 6.79
C LEU A 166 -16.98 -3.81 8.14
N ALA A 167 -15.65 -3.97 8.23
CA ALA A 167 -14.96 -4.21 9.49
C ALA A 167 -15.11 -3.02 10.46
N LEU A 168 -15.05 -1.78 9.96
CA LEU A 168 -15.34 -0.59 10.78
C LEU A 168 -16.78 -0.59 11.28
N LEU A 169 -17.76 -0.94 10.44
CA LEU A 169 -19.16 -1.02 10.82
C LEU A 169 -19.40 -2.09 11.89
N VAL A 170 -18.81 -3.28 11.73
CA VAL A 170 -18.88 -4.35 12.74
C VAL A 170 -18.26 -3.89 14.06
N ARG A 171 -17.12 -3.17 14.01
CA ARG A 171 -16.49 -2.62 15.22
C ARG A 171 -17.39 -1.60 15.92
N ALA A 172 -18.12 -0.78 15.16
CA ALA A 172 -19.02 0.24 15.70
C ALA A 172 -20.22 -0.34 16.47
N LEU A 173 -20.64 -1.60 16.19
CA LEU A 173 -21.76 -2.24 16.90
C LEU A 173 -21.52 -2.42 18.41
N GLY A 174 -20.27 -2.42 18.85
CA GLY A 174 -19.89 -2.57 20.25
C GLY A 174 -19.46 -1.27 20.94
N VAL A 175 -19.75 -0.11 20.36
CA VAL A 175 -19.33 1.21 20.85
C VAL A 175 -20.55 2.02 21.27
N ASP A 176 -20.46 2.71 22.41
CA ASP A 176 -21.55 3.55 22.92
C ASP A 176 -21.88 4.72 21.98
N GLU A 177 -23.15 5.14 21.97
CA GLU A 177 -23.64 6.19 21.07
C GLU A 177 -22.89 7.52 21.23
N THR A 178 -22.50 7.86 22.47
CA THR A 178 -21.73 9.08 22.79
C THR A 178 -20.34 9.07 22.15
N GLN A 179 -19.73 7.90 21.98
CA GLN A 179 -18.44 7.73 21.31
C GLN A 179 -18.60 7.58 19.78
N LEU A 180 -19.77 7.17 19.29
CA LEU A 180 -20.07 7.03 17.86
C LEU A 180 -20.39 8.36 17.17
N GLN A 181 -21.09 9.29 17.84
CA GLN A 181 -21.46 10.59 17.26
C GLN A 181 -20.29 11.32 16.56
N PRO A 182 -19.08 11.45 17.15
CA PRO A 182 -17.95 12.11 16.49
C PRO A 182 -17.37 11.31 15.31
N LEU A 183 -17.70 10.02 15.18
CA LEU A 183 -17.17 9.12 14.15
C LEU A 183 -18.03 9.05 12.89
N VAL A 184 -19.25 9.58 12.91
CA VAL A 184 -20.17 9.57 11.75
C VAL A 184 -19.56 10.29 10.55
N LEU A 185 -19.07 11.52 10.74
CA LEU A 185 -18.48 12.28 9.63
C LEU A 185 -17.19 11.62 9.08
N PRO A 186 -16.22 11.20 9.91
CA PRO A 186 -15.09 10.41 9.44
C PRO A 186 -15.49 9.15 8.67
N PHE A 187 -16.53 8.42 9.12
CA PHE A 187 -17.02 7.24 8.43
C PHE A 187 -17.55 7.58 7.03
N VAL A 188 -18.33 8.65 6.90
CA VAL A 188 -18.81 9.14 5.60
C VAL A 188 -17.64 9.52 4.70
N GLN A 189 -16.62 10.20 5.23
CA GLN A 189 -15.43 10.58 4.45
C GLN A 189 -14.66 9.36 3.94
N VAL A 190 -14.44 8.35 4.78
CA VAL A 190 -13.80 7.09 4.37
C VAL A 190 -14.65 6.41 3.29
N SER A 191 -15.97 6.32 3.49
CA SER A 191 -16.89 5.68 2.56
C SER A 191 -16.89 6.36 1.19
N VAL A 192 -16.98 7.69 1.16
CA VAL A 192 -16.89 8.48 -0.07
C VAL A 192 -15.54 8.29 -0.75
N ALA A 193 -14.43 8.29 0.01
CA ALA A 193 -13.10 8.09 -0.55
C ALA A 193 -12.91 6.69 -1.15
N VAL A 194 -13.41 5.62 -0.51
CA VAL A 194 -13.39 4.26 -1.07
C VAL A 194 -14.26 4.18 -2.33
N LEU A 195 -15.47 4.72 -2.30
CA LEU A 195 -16.39 4.70 -3.45
C LEU A 195 -15.84 5.49 -4.64
N ALA A 196 -15.39 6.73 -4.42
CA ALA A 196 -14.79 7.56 -5.45
C ALA A 196 -13.51 6.91 -5.99
N GLY A 197 -12.65 6.40 -5.09
CA GLY A 197 -11.44 5.67 -5.46
C GLY A 197 -11.76 4.47 -6.34
N ALA A 198 -12.75 3.66 -5.96
CA ALA A 198 -13.20 2.51 -6.73
C ALA A 198 -13.72 2.93 -8.11
N LEU A 199 -14.63 3.90 -8.17
CA LEU A 199 -15.20 4.38 -9.44
C LEU A 199 -14.10 4.89 -10.39
N VAL A 200 -13.16 5.70 -9.90
CA VAL A 200 -12.02 6.18 -10.68
C VAL A 200 -11.14 5.01 -11.14
N TRP A 201 -10.92 4.02 -10.29
CA TRP A 201 -10.07 2.86 -10.60
C TRP A 201 -10.69 1.96 -11.66
N TRP A 202 -12.01 1.76 -11.62
CA TRP A 202 -12.77 0.95 -12.57
C TRP A 202 -13.08 1.70 -13.87
N LEU A 203 -12.97 3.04 -13.90
CA LEU A 203 -13.32 3.88 -15.03
C LEU A 203 -12.69 3.44 -16.37
N PRO A 204 -11.38 3.12 -16.46
CA PRO A 204 -10.78 2.69 -17.73
C PRO A 204 -11.39 1.40 -18.26
N LEU A 205 -11.72 0.46 -17.36
CA LEU A 205 -12.34 -0.81 -17.73
C LEU A 205 -13.77 -0.61 -18.22
N LEU A 206 -14.55 0.23 -17.53
CA LEU A 206 -15.93 0.56 -17.92
C LEU A 206 -15.98 1.25 -19.29
N ARG A 207 -15.00 2.12 -19.58
CA ARG A 207 -14.89 2.83 -20.87
C ARG A 207 -14.19 2.01 -21.96
N LYS A 208 -13.71 0.81 -21.66
CA LYS A 208 -12.87 -0.01 -22.56
C LYS A 208 -11.67 0.78 -23.11
N GLU A 209 -11.15 1.70 -22.30
CA GLU A 209 -10.00 2.54 -22.63
C GLU A 209 -8.70 1.91 -22.10
N GLN A 210 -7.58 2.32 -22.68
CA GLN A 210 -6.28 1.97 -22.10
C GLN A 210 -6.11 2.66 -20.74
N THR A 211 -5.74 1.88 -19.72
CA THR A 211 -5.44 2.38 -18.39
C THR A 211 -4.27 3.37 -18.43
N LYS A 212 -4.51 4.62 -18.04
CA LYS A 212 -3.49 5.69 -18.01
C LYS A 212 -2.96 5.90 -16.58
N PRO A 213 -1.64 6.14 -16.39
CA PRO A 213 -1.06 6.33 -15.05
C PRO A 213 -1.74 7.42 -14.20
N PRO A 214 -2.13 8.60 -14.73
CA PRO A 214 -2.76 9.64 -13.91
C PRO A 214 -4.06 9.20 -13.24
N VAL A 215 -4.89 8.41 -13.94
CA VAL A 215 -6.17 7.91 -13.42
C VAL A 215 -5.92 7.00 -12.22
N ILE A 216 -4.95 6.10 -12.34
CA ILE A 216 -4.58 5.17 -11.26
C ILE A 216 -3.88 5.91 -10.11
N ALA A 217 -3.17 7.00 -10.38
CA ALA A 217 -2.59 7.83 -9.34
C ALA A 217 -3.68 8.50 -8.48
N VAL A 218 -4.74 9.03 -9.11
CA VAL A 218 -5.90 9.58 -8.38
C VAL A 218 -6.59 8.48 -7.57
N ALA A 219 -6.83 7.29 -8.16
CA ALA A 219 -7.38 6.16 -7.42
C ALA A 219 -6.51 5.77 -6.22
N ALA A 220 -5.17 5.74 -6.39
CA ALA A 220 -4.24 5.45 -5.31
C ALA A 220 -4.31 6.47 -4.18
N LEU A 221 -4.38 7.77 -4.50
CA LEU A 221 -4.52 8.83 -3.50
C LEU A 221 -5.84 8.71 -2.73
N LEU A 222 -6.95 8.45 -3.42
CA LEU A 222 -8.26 8.27 -2.78
C LEU A 222 -8.29 7.03 -1.87
N MET A 223 -7.75 5.89 -2.33
CA MET A 223 -7.69 4.67 -1.54
C MET A 223 -6.75 4.81 -0.33
N LEU A 224 -5.57 5.41 -0.50
CA LEU A 224 -4.65 5.69 0.61
C LEU A 224 -5.26 6.71 1.60
N GLY A 225 -5.95 7.74 1.09
CA GLY A 225 -6.71 8.68 1.92
C GLY A 225 -7.78 7.98 2.74
N ALA A 226 -8.53 7.05 2.14
CA ALA A 226 -9.51 6.25 2.85
C ALA A 226 -8.88 5.39 3.96
N LEU A 227 -7.77 4.69 3.68
CA LEU A 227 -7.08 3.86 4.66
C LEU A 227 -6.54 4.68 5.84
N THR A 228 -6.05 5.89 5.58
CA THR A 228 -5.47 6.77 6.62
C THR A 228 -6.55 7.40 7.50
N LEU A 229 -7.68 7.81 6.92
CA LEU A 229 -8.86 8.24 7.67
C LEU A 229 -9.44 7.07 8.50
N GLY A 230 -9.53 5.89 7.89
CA GLY A 230 -9.99 4.67 8.56
C GLY A 230 -9.10 4.26 9.73
N GLN A 231 -7.78 4.38 9.58
CA GLN A 231 -6.83 4.17 10.67
C GLN A 231 -7.14 5.13 11.83
N GLY A 232 -7.40 6.41 11.55
CA GLY A 232 -7.79 7.39 12.56
C GLY A 232 -9.02 6.99 13.38
N MET A 233 -10.02 6.37 12.74
CA MET A 233 -11.21 5.85 13.42
C MET A 233 -10.89 4.66 14.33
N ILE A 234 -10.03 3.73 13.87
CA ILE A 234 -9.61 2.56 14.67
C ILE A 234 -8.95 3.02 15.97
N TRP A 235 -8.07 4.03 15.90
CA TRP A 235 -7.44 4.61 17.08
C TRP A 235 -8.45 5.21 18.06
N HIS A 236 -9.45 5.94 17.55
CA HIS A 236 -10.50 6.53 18.39
C HIS A 236 -11.37 5.47 19.08
N MET A 237 -11.71 4.38 18.37
CA MET A 237 -12.49 3.25 18.94
C MET A 237 -11.68 2.33 19.85
N ALA A 238 -10.36 2.45 19.87
CA ALA A 238 -9.48 1.65 20.73
C ALA A 238 -9.28 2.28 22.13
N GLY A 239 -9.86 3.46 22.39
CA GLY A 239 -9.76 4.13 23.70
C GLY A 239 -8.40 4.79 23.97
N ASN A 240 -7.49 4.86 22.99
CA ASN A 240 -6.18 5.52 23.12
C ASN A 240 -6.24 7.04 22.94
N ILE A 241 -7.29 7.66 23.49
CA ILE A 241 -7.40 9.11 23.64
C ILE A 241 -7.80 9.37 25.09
N SER A 242 -6.77 9.53 25.91
CA SER A 242 -6.78 10.30 27.16
C SER A 242 -5.54 11.17 27.15
#